data_AF-A0A928M036-F1
#
_entry.id   AF-A0A928M036-F1
#
_cell.length_a   1.000
_cell.length_b   1.000
_cell.length_c   1.000
_cell.angle_alpha   90.00
_cell.angle_beta   90.00
_cell.angle_gamma   90.00
#
_symmetry.space_group_name_H-M   'P 1'
#
loop_
_entity.id
_entity.type
_entity.pdbx_description
1 polymer ?
#
loop_
_entity_poly.entity_id
_entity_poly.type
_entity_poly.pdbx_seq_one_letter_code
_entity_poly.pdbx_strand_id
1 'polypeptide(L)'
;LTDGEVGPGFGALAGYAVLLFCLWWMFDGKANRHTANDNTSGTVTLLEIALSLPEELRSDVCFVWFDNEERGLLGSAAFAGKHKEAKKGALVLNFDCVGDGDSLQFFPTKKVKKTEVTDLLRASFLPVGDKSVEVVEGFGFYPSDQAAFRRGVGVCALKKSRVFGWYMDRIHTKRDTVLEETNIDLLRAGTVRLLQTIKDKEETHA
;
A
#
# COMPACT_ATOMS: atom_id res chain seq x y z
N LEU A 1 -0.74 59.23 0.82
CA LEU A 1 -1.02 59.20 2.27
C LEU A 1 -2.44 58.64 2.42
N THR A 2 -2.71 57.39 2.75
CA THR A 2 -1.92 56.22 3.16
C THR A 2 -2.85 55.03 2.85
N ASP A 3 -2.41 54.10 2.01
CA ASP A 3 -3.10 52.82 1.82
C ASP A 3 -3.03 52.06 3.14
N GLY A 4 -4.15 52.03 3.85
CA GLY A 4 -4.29 51.26 5.08
C GLY A 4 -4.55 49.80 4.72
N GLU A 5 -3.50 48.99 4.64
CA GLU A 5 -3.63 47.53 4.63
C GLU A 5 -4.34 47.09 5.92
N VAL A 6 -5.61 46.74 5.79
CA VAL A 6 -6.37 46.15 6.90
C VAL A 6 -5.87 44.72 7.06
N GLY A 7 -4.98 44.50 8.03
CA GLY A 7 -4.47 43.19 8.37
C GLY A 7 -5.59 42.19 8.71
N PRO A 8 -5.33 40.88 8.61
CA PRO A 8 -6.35 39.86 8.84
C PRO A 8 -6.97 40.02 10.23
N GLY A 9 -8.31 40.14 10.28
CA GLY A 9 -9.05 40.26 11.54
C GLY A 9 -8.77 39.08 12.48
N PHE A 10 -8.94 39.29 13.78
CA PHE A 10 -8.59 38.32 14.84
C PHE A 10 -9.14 36.90 14.60
N GLY A 11 -10.33 36.76 14.00
CA GLY A 11 -10.92 35.46 13.62
C GLY A 11 -10.16 34.74 12.51
N ALA A 12 -9.59 35.47 11.54
CA ALA A 12 -8.77 34.91 10.48
C ALA A 12 -7.41 34.44 11.02
N LEU A 13 -6.79 35.22 11.93
CA LEU A 13 -5.55 34.82 12.60
C LEU A 13 -5.71 33.56 13.45
N ALA A 14 -6.80 33.44 14.20
CA ALA A 14 -7.12 32.22 14.95
C ALA A 14 -7.35 31.01 14.02
N GLY A 15 -8.03 31.21 12.88
CA GLY A 15 -8.20 30.19 11.86
C GLY A 15 -6.88 29.71 11.26
N TYR A 16 -5.98 30.62 10.91
CA TYR A 16 -4.64 30.28 10.41
C TYR A 16 -3.81 29.54 11.45
N ALA A 17 -3.87 29.95 12.73
CA ALA A 17 -3.15 29.27 13.81
C ALA A 17 -3.65 27.82 14.01
N VAL A 18 -4.97 27.58 13.95
CA VAL A 18 -5.53 26.22 14.01
C VAL A 18 -5.10 25.39 12.80
N LEU A 19 -5.14 25.96 11.59
CA LEU A 19 -4.68 25.26 10.39
C LEU A 19 -3.19 24.92 10.46
N LEU A 20 -2.34 25.86 10.89
CA LEU A 20 -0.91 25.64 11.07
C LEU A 20 -0.63 24.60 12.16
N PHE A 21 -1.39 24.59 13.25
CA PHE A 21 -1.30 23.55 14.26
C PHE A 21 -1.72 22.18 13.72
N CYS A 22 -2.83 22.08 12.98
CA CYS A 22 -3.27 20.84 12.34
C CYS A 22 -2.23 20.34 11.33
N LEU A 23 -1.65 21.23 10.53
CA LEU A 23 -0.57 20.91 9.59
C LEU A 23 0.69 20.43 10.33
N TRP A 24 1.13 21.15 11.36
CA TRP A 24 2.27 20.73 12.17
C TRP A 24 2.03 19.38 12.85
N TRP A 25 0.84 19.18 13.44
CA TRP A 25 0.45 17.93 14.09
C TRP A 25 0.39 16.75 13.11
N MET A 26 0.05 17.00 11.84
CA MET A 26 0.10 15.98 10.79
C MET A 26 1.53 15.54 10.46
N PHE A 27 2.53 16.42 10.58
CA PHE A 27 3.93 16.09 10.27
C PHE A 27 4.76 15.62 11.48
N ASP A 28 4.44 16.10 12.69
CA ASP A 28 5.28 15.96 13.90
C ASP A 28 4.48 15.53 15.14
N GLY A 29 3.21 15.14 14.94
CA GLY A 29 2.37 14.57 15.99
C GLY A 29 2.91 13.22 16.48
N LYS A 30 2.47 12.80 17.67
CA LYS A 30 2.86 11.50 18.22
C LYS A 30 2.36 10.37 17.30
N ALA A 31 3.26 9.48 16.91
CA ALA A 31 2.93 8.28 16.15
C ALA A 31 1.80 7.49 16.83
N ASN A 32 0.86 7.00 16.02
CA ASN A 32 -0.21 6.15 16.51
C ASN A 32 0.39 4.88 17.09
N ARG A 33 -0.06 4.45 18.27
CA ARG A 33 0.40 3.20 18.92
C ARG A 33 -0.45 1.99 18.53
N HIS A 34 -1.53 2.23 17.80
CA HIS A 34 -2.44 1.22 17.30
C HIS A 34 -2.24 1.17 15.78
N THR A 35 -1.51 0.15 15.33
CA THR A 35 -0.98 0.03 13.97
C THR A 35 -1.30 -1.35 13.39
N ALA A 36 -2.37 -1.99 13.87
CA ALA A 36 -2.67 -3.39 13.54
C ALA A 36 -2.89 -3.57 12.03
N ASN A 37 -3.69 -2.69 11.43
CA ASN A 37 -3.83 -2.60 9.99
C ASN A 37 -2.67 -1.79 9.38
N ASP A 38 -2.35 -0.62 9.92
CA ASP A 38 -1.39 0.34 9.35
C ASP A 38 -0.10 0.46 10.21
N ASN A 39 1.00 -0.23 9.89
CA ASN A 39 1.13 -1.25 8.85
C ASN A 39 1.70 -2.58 9.38
N THR A 40 1.25 -2.99 10.58
CA THR A 40 1.59 -4.33 11.13
C THR A 40 1.07 -5.42 10.19
N SER A 41 -0.11 -5.23 9.58
CA SER A 41 -0.69 -6.18 8.62
C SER A 41 0.22 -6.45 7.42
N GLY A 42 0.78 -5.40 6.80
CA GLY A 42 1.76 -5.55 5.71
C GLY A 42 3.05 -6.23 6.17
N THR A 43 3.54 -5.87 7.36
CA THR A 43 4.73 -6.49 7.97
C THR A 43 4.54 -7.99 8.19
N VAL A 44 3.43 -8.38 8.81
CA VAL A 44 3.09 -9.80 9.05
C VAL A 44 2.90 -10.54 7.72
N THR A 45 2.26 -9.91 6.73
CA THR A 45 2.11 -10.49 5.39
C THR A 45 3.46 -10.83 4.76
N LEU A 46 4.44 -9.93 4.81
CA LEU A 46 5.78 -10.20 4.27
C LEU A 46 6.48 -11.35 5.01
N LEU A 47 6.36 -11.42 6.34
CA LEU A 47 6.93 -12.50 7.14
C LEU A 47 6.29 -13.85 6.79
N GLU A 48 4.97 -13.91 6.70
CA GLU A 48 4.22 -15.12 6.35
C GLU A 48 4.55 -15.64 4.95
N ILE A 49 4.71 -14.73 3.97
CA ILE A 49 5.21 -15.08 2.63
C ILE A 49 6.62 -15.66 2.73
N ALA A 50 7.54 -14.97 3.42
CA ALA A 50 8.93 -15.41 3.54
C ALA A 50 9.05 -16.79 4.18
N LEU A 51 8.24 -17.09 5.20
CA LEU A 51 8.21 -18.40 5.87
C LEU A 51 7.60 -19.50 4.97
N SER A 52 6.61 -19.15 4.14
CA SER A 52 5.91 -20.11 3.28
C SER A 52 6.58 -20.36 1.93
N LEU A 53 7.60 -19.56 1.57
CA LEU A 53 8.27 -19.70 0.27
C LEU A 53 9.11 -20.97 0.17
N PRO A 54 8.89 -21.80 -0.88
CA PRO A 54 9.81 -22.88 -1.27
C PRO A 54 11.22 -22.34 -1.49
N GLU A 55 12.23 -23.14 -1.17
CA GLU A 55 13.65 -22.74 -1.26
C GLU A 55 14.02 -22.27 -2.67
N GLU A 56 13.50 -22.95 -3.69
CA GLU A 56 13.75 -22.64 -5.09
C GLU A 56 13.23 -21.25 -5.55
N LEU A 57 12.27 -20.65 -4.84
CA LEU A 57 11.73 -19.33 -5.18
C LEU A 57 12.42 -18.20 -4.40
N ARG A 58 13.21 -18.52 -3.37
CA ARG A 58 13.79 -17.51 -2.47
C ARG A 58 14.90 -16.68 -3.13
N SER A 59 15.58 -17.20 -4.15
CA SER A 59 16.62 -16.47 -4.88
C SER A 59 16.09 -15.31 -5.72
N ASP A 60 14.81 -15.36 -6.08
CA ASP A 60 14.22 -14.47 -7.09
C ASP A 60 13.41 -13.33 -6.45
N VAL A 61 13.35 -13.30 -5.13
CA VAL A 61 12.52 -12.38 -4.34
C VAL A 61 13.38 -11.54 -3.41
N CYS A 62 13.01 -10.27 -3.26
CA CYS A 62 13.59 -9.38 -2.27
C CYS A 62 12.47 -8.86 -1.35
N PHE A 63 12.63 -9.07 -0.04
CA PHE A 63 11.76 -8.51 1.00
C PHE A 63 12.33 -7.19 1.50
N VAL A 64 11.48 -6.16 1.56
CA VAL A 64 11.89 -4.83 2.01
C VAL A 64 10.82 -4.26 2.92
N TRP A 65 11.24 -3.78 4.09
CA TRP A 65 10.43 -2.97 4.99
C TRP A 65 10.90 -1.53 4.86
N PHE A 66 10.03 -0.65 4.38
CA PHE A 66 10.32 0.77 4.27
C PHE A 66 10.02 1.46 5.60
N ASP A 67 10.81 2.49 5.89
CA ASP A 67 10.63 3.36 7.06
C ASP A 67 10.17 4.75 6.61
N ASN A 68 9.50 5.48 7.50
CA ASN A 68 9.02 6.84 7.29
C ASN A 68 8.13 7.01 6.04
N GLU A 69 7.22 6.06 5.80
CA GLU A 69 6.14 6.17 4.79
C GLU A 69 5.30 7.42 5.08
N GLU A 70 4.82 7.54 6.32
CA GLU A 70 3.95 8.60 6.83
C GLU A 70 4.59 10.01 6.78
N ARG A 71 5.91 10.08 6.61
CA ARG A 71 6.67 11.34 6.46
C ARG A 71 6.93 11.69 4.98
N GLY A 72 6.27 11.00 4.05
CA GLY A 72 6.34 11.24 2.62
C GLY A 72 7.19 10.23 1.85
N LEU A 73 7.04 8.93 2.14
CA LEU A 73 7.66 7.83 1.39
C LEU A 73 9.20 7.86 1.37
N LEU A 74 9.82 8.38 2.44
CA LEU A 74 11.26 8.67 2.44
C LEU A 74 12.09 7.40 2.27
N GLY A 75 11.68 6.30 2.91
CA GLY A 75 12.35 5.00 2.82
C GLY A 75 12.33 4.43 1.40
N SER A 76 11.14 4.32 0.79
CA SER A 76 11.01 3.78 -0.56
C SER A 76 11.66 4.69 -1.62
N ALA A 77 11.58 6.01 -1.45
CA ALA A 77 12.27 6.96 -2.32
C ALA A 77 13.80 6.81 -2.24
N ALA A 78 14.36 6.68 -1.05
CA ALA A 78 15.79 6.46 -0.85
C ALA A 78 16.24 5.11 -1.43
N PHE A 79 15.48 4.04 -1.19
CA PHE A 79 15.76 2.71 -1.73
C PHE A 79 15.72 2.73 -3.27
N ALA A 80 14.65 3.24 -3.87
CA ALA A 80 14.53 3.39 -5.32
C ALA A 80 15.60 4.34 -5.90
N GLY A 81 16.06 5.30 -5.08
CA GLY A 81 17.19 6.17 -5.34
C GLY A 81 18.50 5.39 -5.52
N LYS A 82 18.80 4.47 -4.60
CA LYS A 82 20.03 3.65 -4.58
C LYS A 82 19.99 2.45 -5.52
N HIS A 83 18.82 1.84 -5.70
CA HIS A 83 18.61 0.62 -6.47
C HIS A 83 17.84 0.91 -7.76
N LYS A 84 18.54 1.50 -8.75
CA LYS A 84 17.92 1.94 -10.01
C LYS A 84 17.32 0.80 -10.84
N GLU A 85 17.92 -0.39 -10.79
CA GLU A 85 17.41 -1.57 -11.49
C GLU A 85 16.10 -2.05 -10.87
N ALA A 86 16.03 -2.13 -9.54
CA ALA A 86 14.78 -2.42 -8.84
C ALA A 86 13.69 -1.37 -9.14
N LYS A 87 14.05 -0.08 -9.09
CA LYS A 87 13.13 1.03 -9.45
C LYS A 87 12.53 0.87 -10.85
N LYS A 88 13.30 0.39 -11.82
CA LYS A 88 12.90 0.35 -13.23
C LYS A 88 12.26 -0.97 -13.64
N GLY A 89 12.84 -2.10 -13.22
CA GLY A 89 12.59 -3.42 -13.79
C GLY A 89 11.82 -4.36 -12.88
N ALA A 90 11.99 -4.27 -11.56
CA ALA A 90 11.35 -5.20 -10.63
C ALA A 90 9.83 -4.93 -10.52
N LEU A 91 9.04 -6.01 -10.52
CA LEU A 91 7.64 -5.96 -10.10
C LEU A 91 7.61 -5.82 -8.57
N VAL A 92 6.97 -4.77 -8.06
CA VAL A 92 6.89 -4.50 -6.62
C VAL A 92 5.44 -4.63 -6.18
N LEU A 93 5.16 -5.57 -5.30
CA LEU A 93 3.90 -5.64 -4.56
C LEU A 93 4.11 -4.96 -3.20
N ASN A 94 3.36 -3.89 -2.92
CA ASN A 94 3.41 -3.20 -1.65
C ASN A 94 2.16 -3.50 -0.85
N PHE A 95 2.30 -4.19 0.29
CA PHE A 95 1.19 -4.54 1.17
C PHE A 95 1.06 -3.47 2.24
N ASP A 96 -0.02 -2.73 2.19
CA ASP A 96 -0.26 -1.59 3.06
C ASP A 96 -1.74 -1.54 3.46
N CYS A 97 -2.00 -1.59 4.77
CA CYS A 97 -3.34 -1.63 5.33
C CYS A 97 -4.20 -2.79 4.76
N VAL A 98 -3.67 -4.01 4.83
CA VAL A 98 -4.29 -5.22 4.25
C VAL A 98 -5.08 -6.07 5.26
N GLY A 99 -5.09 -5.66 6.53
CA GLY A 99 -5.69 -6.41 7.64
C GLY A 99 -7.16 -6.11 7.93
N ASP A 100 -7.75 -5.00 7.48
CA ASP A 100 -9.13 -4.63 7.84
C ASP A 100 -10.00 -4.32 6.61
N GLY A 101 -10.72 -5.32 6.10
CA GLY A 101 -11.64 -5.15 4.99
C GLY A 101 -11.95 -6.45 4.24
N ASP A 102 -13.03 -6.42 3.45
CA ASP A 102 -13.53 -7.58 2.71
C ASP A 102 -13.12 -7.58 1.23
N SER A 103 -12.47 -6.52 0.75
CA SER A 103 -12.01 -6.41 -0.63
C SER A 103 -10.52 -6.08 -0.67
N LEU A 104 -9.71 -7.06 -1.07
CA LEU A 104 -8.30 -6.86 -1.35
C LEU A 104 -8.15 -6.26 -2.75
N GLN A 105 -7.73 -5.01 -2.81
CA GLN A 105 -7.63 -4.27 -4.05
C GLN A 105 -6.17 -4.01 -4.43
N PHE A 106 -5.85 -4.32 -5.68
CA PHE A 106 -4.54 -4.12 -6.27
C PHE A 106 -4.59 -2.86 -7.14
N PHE A 107 -3.74 -1.88 -6.83
CA PHE A 107 -3.60 -0.60 -7.52
C PHE A 107 -2.29 -0.58 -8.32
N PRO A 108 -2.27 -1.15 -9.55
CA PRO A 108 -1.10 -1.13 -10.41
C PRO A 108 -0.78 0.28 -10.92
N THR A 109 0.50 0.59 -11.07
CA THR A 109 0.93 1.80 -11.81
C THR A 109 0.53 1.71 -13.29
N LYS A 110 0.58 2.85 -13.99
CA LYS A 110 0.30 2.94 -15.43
C LYS A 110 1.13 1.98 -16.30
N LYS A 111 2.32 1.55 -15.85
CA LYS A 111 3.17 0.61 -16.58
C LYS A 111 2.78 -0.85 -16.39
N VAL A 112 2.01 -1.15 -15.35
CA VAL A 112 1.53 -2.50 -15.03
C VAL A 112 0.09 -2.69 -15.51
N LYS A 113 -0.73 -1.63 -15.51
CA LYS A 113 -2.10 -1.66 -16.04
C LYS A 113 -2.16 -2.20 -17.47
N LYS A 114 -3.11 -3.08 -17.73
CA LYS A 114 -3.43 -3.70 -19.03
C LYS A 114 -2.24 -4.44 -19.62
N THR A 115 -1.50 -5.14 -18.77
CA THR A 115 -0.39 -6.01 -19.17
C THR A 115 -0.64 -7.42 -18.64
N GLU A 116 0.15 -8.38 -19.10
CA GLU A 116 0.09 -9.75 -18.59
C GLU A 116 0.22 -9.84 -17.06
N VAL A 117 0.92 -8.89 -16.43
CA VAL A 117 1.05 -8.85 -14.97
C VAL A 117 -0.32 -8.73 -14.29
N THR A 118 -1.24 -7.91 -14.80
CA THR A 118 -2.57 -7.78 -14.18
C THR A 118 -3.40 -9.05 -14.31
N ASP A 119 -3.18 -9.84 -15.37
CA ASP A 119 -3.86 -11.12 -15.54
C ASP A 119 -3.25 -12.19 -14.64
N LEU A 120 -1.93 -12.18 -14.47
CA LEU A 120 -1.23 -13.00 -13.48
C LEU A 120 -1.70 -12.71 -12.06
N LEU A 121 -1.88 -11.44 -11.69
CA LEU A 121 -2.43 -11.07 -10.38
C LEU A 121 -3.83 -11.66 -10.19
N ARG A 122 -4.73 -11.56 -11.17
CA ARG A 122 -6.08 -12.14 -11.08
C ARG A 122 -6.07 -13.66 -10.96
N ALA A 123 -5.20 -14.32 -11.70
CA ALA A 123 -5.07 -15.77 -11.67
C ALA A 123 -4.45 -16.27 -10.34
N SER A 124 -3.60 -15.45 -9.73
CA SER A 124 -2.86 -15.83 -8.53
C SER A 124 -3.60 -15.53 -7.24
N PHE A 125 -4.29 -14.39 -7.14
CA PHE A 125 -5.00 -13.96 -5.93
C PHE A 125 -6.50 -14.26 -6.06
N LEU A 126 -6.93 -15.36 -5.44
CA LEU A 126 -8.29 -15.88 -5.57
C LEU A 126 -9.14 -15.50 -4.34
N PRO A 127 -10.43 -15.18 -4.52
CA PRO A 127 -11.33 -14.90 -3.40
C PRO A 127 -11.52 -16.13 -2.50
N VAL A 128 -11.68 -15.91 -1.20
CA VAL A 128 -11.89 -16.96 -0.19
C VAL A 128 -13.02 -16.54 0.74
N GLY A 129 -14.04 -17.39 0.87
CA GLY A 129 -15.23 -17.07 1.65
C GLY A 129 -15.91 -15.80 1.13
N ASP A 130 -16.13 -14.85 2.03
CA ASP A 130 -16.74 -13.55 1.70
C ASP A 130 -15.71 -12.50 1.21
N LYS A 131 -14.41 -12.84 1.18
CA LYS A 131 -13.36 -11.94 0.72
C LYS A 131 -13.32 -11.87 -0.80
N SER A 132 -13.29 -10.66 -1.33
CA SER A 132 -13.16 -10.36 -2.74
C SER A 132 -11.75 -9.89 -3.09
N VAL A 133 -11.33 -10.12 -4.32
CA VAL A 133 -10.05 -9.64 -4.87
C VAL A 133 -10.33 -8.85 -6.14
N GLU A 134 -9.85 -7.62 -6.23
CA GLU A 134 -10.02 -6.78 -7.41
C GLU A 134 -8.69 -6.17 -7.88
N VAL A 135 -8.42 -6.25 -9.18
CA VAL A 135 -7.28 -5.54 -9.81
C VAL A 135 -7.80 -4.29 -10.48
N VAL A 136 -7.44 -3.12 -9.93
CA VAL A 136 -7.98 -1.81 -10.29
C VAL A 136 -7.26 -1.23 -11.50
N GLU A 137 -7.78 -1.55 -12.69
CA GLU A 137 -7.24 -1.03 -13.96
C GLU A 137 -7.89 0.28 -14.40
N GLY A 138 -9.09 0.57 -13.88
CA GLY A 138 -9.84 1.80 -14.15
C GLY A 138 -9.34 3.01 -13.37
N PHE A 139 -10.25 3.95 -13.09
CA PHE A 139 -9.99 5.08 -12.21
C PHE A 139 -9.88 4.59 -10.76
N GLY A 140 -8.75 4.85 -10.13
CA GLY A 140 -8.43 4.43 -8.77
C GLY A 140 -7.01 4.85 -8.44
N PHE A 141 -6.82 5.39 -7.25
CA PHE A 141 -5.54 5.90 -6.78
C PHE A 141 -5.37 5.54 -5.31
N TYR A 142 -4.27 4.86 -5.01
CA TYR A 142 -3.84 4.54 -3.67
C TYR A 142 -2.39 5.02 -3.54
N PRO A 143 -2.12 6.15 -2.87
CA PRO A 143 -0.77 6.64 -2.64
C PRO A 143 -0.11 5.84 -1.51
N SER A 144 0.99 5.15 -1.81
CA SER A 144 1.84 4.45 -0.83
C SER A 144 3.18 4.13 -1.51
N ASP A 145 4.08 3.39 -0.85
CA ASP A 145 5.49 3.18 -1.24
C ASP A 145 5.69 2.63 -2.67
N GLN A 146 4.72 1.90 -3.24
CA GLN A 146 4.77 1.42 -4.63
C GLN A 146 4.98 2.56 -5.64
N ALA A 147 4.58 3.79 -5.31
CA ALA A 147 4.67 4.94 -6.20
C ALA A 147 6.13 5.29 -6.58
N ALA A 148 7.11 4.90 -5.76
CA ALA A 148 8.52 5.09 -6.05
C ALA A 148 9.04 4.19 -7.20
N PHE A 149 8.29 3.14 -7.56
CA PHE A 149 8.70 2.09 -8.50
C PHE A 149 7.91 2.14 -9.80
N ARG A 150 8.59 1.91 -10.94
CA ARG A 150 7.95 1.96 -12.26
C ARG A 150 6.91 0.86 -12.44
N ARG A 151 7.20 -0.35 -11.95
CA ARG A 151 6.29 -1.51 -11.99
C ARG A 151 5.74 -1.83 -10.59
N GLY A 152 5.26 -0.81 -9.88
CA GLY A 152 4.64 -0.96 -8.56
C GLY A 152 3.16 -1.36 -8.63
N VAL A 153 2.71 -2.06 -7.61
CA VAL A 153 1.30 -2.40 -7.34
C VAL A 153 1.07 -2.23 -5.84
N GLY A 154 0.21 -1.29 -5.46
CA GLY A 154 -0.22 -1.12 -4.08
C GLY A 154 -1.35 -2.08 -3.76
N VAL A 155 -1.35 -2.66 -2.57
CA VAL A 155 -2.36 -3.63 -2.15
C VAL A 155 -2.90 -3.19 -0.80
N CYS A 156 -4.21 -3.00 -0.70
CA CYS A 156 -4.89 -2.66 0.55
C CYS A 156 -6.23 -3.40 0.68
N ALA A 157 -6.71 -3.52 1.91
CA ALA A 157 -8.04 -4.04 2.20
C ALA A 157 -9.03 -2.87 2.36
N LEU A 158 -10.12 -2.92 1.60
CA LEU A 158 -11.17 -1.90 1.61
C LEU A 158 -12.52 -2.49 2.03
N LYS A 159 -13.33 -1.65 2.66
CA LYS A 159 -14.74 -1.92 2.97
C LYS A 159 -15.64 -1.30 1.92
N LYS A 160 -16.79 -1.92 1.68
CA LYS A 160 -17.79 -1.42 0.72
C LYS A 160 -18.95 -0.73 1.43
N SER A 161 -19.16 0.54 1.12
CA SER A 161 -20.38 1.27 1.45
C SER A 161 -21.26 1.40 0.22
N ARG A 162 -22.58 1.21 0.39
CA ARG A 162 -23.55 1.46 -0.68
C ARG A 162 -23.61 2.93 -1.09
N VAL A 163 -23.21 3.84 -0.20
CA VAL A 163 -23.34 5.30 -0.39
C VAL A 163 -22.02 5.93 -0.85
N PHE A 164 -20.90 5.52 -0.25
CA PHE A 164 -19.60 6.17 -0.48
C PHE A 164 -18.62 5.32 -1.31
N GLY A 165 -19.04 4.13 -1.75
CA GLY A 165 -18.15 3.21 -2.45
C GLY A 165 -17.13 2.57 -1.51
N TRP A 166 -15.89 2.46 -1.96
CA TRP A 166 -14.80 1.82 -1.21
C TRP A 166 -14.14 2.78 -0.21
N TYR A 167 -13.88 2.34 1.02
CA TYR A 167 -13.33 3.18 2.09
C TYR A 167 -12.58 2.37 3.16
N MET A 168 -11.86 3.10 4.02
CA MET A 168 -11.18 2.64 5.23
C MET A 168 -11.60 3.55 6.39
N ASP A 169 -11.99 3.01 7.54
CA ASP A 169 -12.63 3.78 8.63
C ASP A 169 -11.79 3.93 9.90
N ARG A 170 -10.72 3.16 10.06
CA ARG A 170 -9.97 3.05 11.32
C ARG A 170 -8.51 3.51 11.25
N ILE A 171 -7.96 3.67 10.05
CA ILE A 171 -6.56 4.11 9.83
C ILE A 171 -6.28 5.45 10.51
N HIS A 172 -5.05 5.63 11.01
CA HIS A 172 -4.59 6.77 11.81
C HIS A 172 -5.47 7.10 13.05
N THR A 173 -6.22 6.12 13.57
CA THR A 173 -6.98 6.27 14.82
C THR A 173 -6.62 5.20 15.84
N LYS A 174 -7.00 5.41 17.10
CA LYS A 174 -6.86 4.38 18.15
C LYS A 174 -7.69 3.11 17.90
N ARG A 175 -8.58 3.12 16.90
CA ARG A 175 -9.41 1.98 16.51
C ARG A 175 -8.72 1.07 15.50
N ASP A 176 -7.52 1.41 15.06
CA ASP A 176 -6.70 0.55 14.21
C ASP A 176 -6.13 -0.64 15.00
N THR A 177 -7.02 -1.58 15.29
CA THR A 177 -6.76 -2.77 16.12
C THR A 177 -7.23 -4.05 15.44
N VAL A 178 -7.68 -3.97 14.18
CA VAL A 178 -8.22 -5.10 13.43
C VAL A 178 -7.13 -5.64 12.51
N LEU A 179 -6.93 -6.96 12.56
CA LEU A 179 -6.06 -7.70 11.66
C LEU A 179 -6.75 -9.04 11.38
N GLU A 180 -7.29 -9.16 10.17
CA GLU A 180 -7.98 -10.36 9.71
C GLU A 180 -6.96 -11.33 9.10
N GLU A 181 -6.71 -12.44 9.80
CA GLU A 181 -5.77 -13.47 9.37
C GLU A 181 -6.10 -14.04 7.98
N THR A 182 -7.40 -14.15 7.63
CA THR A 182 -7.85 -14.60 6.31
C THR A 182 -7.30 -13.74 5.18
N ASN A 183 -7.14 -12.42 5.38
CA ASN A 183 -6.54 -11.55 4.37
C ASN A 183 -5.06 -11.85 4.19
N ILE A 184 -4.34 -12.05 5.30
CA ILE A 184 -2.92 -12.39 5.31
C ILE A 184 -2.69 -13.73 4.60
N ASP A 185 -3.51 -14.74 4.91
CA ASP A 185 -3.44 -16.06 4.28
C ASP A 185 -3.71 -16.02 2.78
N LEU A 186 -4.71 -15.24 2.35
CA LEU A 186 -5.02 -15.06 0.94
C LEU A 186 -3.84 -14.41 0.19
N LEU A 187 -3.26 -13.34 0.76
CA LEU A 187 -2.10 -12.65 0.17
C LEU A 187 -0.86 -13.54 0.15
N ARG A 188 -0.61 -14.29 1.22
CA ARG A 188 0.47 -15.29 1.31
C ARG A 188 0.35 -16.33 0.23
N ALA A 189 -0.79 -17.02 0.16
CA ALA A 189 -1.03 -18.06 -0.82
C ALA A 189 -1.03 -17.52 -2.26
N GLY A 190 -1.56 -16.32 -2.47
CA GLY A 190 -1.56 -15.66 -3.78
C GLY A 190 -0.17 -15.27 -4.27
N THR A 191 0.68 -14.72 -3.39
CA THR A 191 2.07 -14.38 -3.74
C THR A 191 2.88 -15.62 -4.08
N VAL A 192 2.74 -16.71 -3.32
CA VAL A 192 3.45 -17.97 -3.64
C VAL A 192 3.02 -18.51 -5.01
N ARG A 193 1.71 -18.53 -5.31
CA ARG A 193 1.22 -18.94 -6.64
C ARG A 193 1.73 -18.04 -7.76
N LEU A 194 1.76 -16.73 -7.54
CA LEU A 194 2.27 -15.77 -8.52
C LEU A 194 3.73 -16.07 -8.86
N LEU A 195 4.57 -16.23 -7.85
CA LEU A 195 6.00 -16.47 -8.02
C LEU A 195 6.26 -17.80 -8.73
N GLN A 196 5.54 -18.86 -8.36
CA GLN A 196 5.62 -20.14 -9.07
C GLN A 196 5.27 -19.97 -10.55
N THR A 197 4.17 -19.29 -10.85
CA THR A 197 3.71 -19.07 -12.23
C THR A 197 4.73 -18.27 -13.05
N ILE A 198 5.38 -17.27 -12.43
CA ILE A 198 6.44 -16.48 -13.08
C ILE A 198 7.63 -17.37 -13.39
N LYS A 199 8.09 -18.17 -12.42
CA LYS A 199 9.23 -19.06 -12.58
C LYS A 199 8.99 -20.11 -13.67
N ASP A 200 7.84 -20.78 -13.65
CA ASP A 200 7.47 -21.80 -14.63
C ASP A 200 7.49 -21.22 -16.07
N LYS A 201 7.07 -19.96 -16.23
CA LYS A 201 7.13 -19.25 -17.51
C LYS A 201 8.57 -18.95 -17.94
N GLU A 202 9.42 -18.51 -17.02
CA GLU A 202 10.83 -18.24 -17.32
C GLU A 202 11.55 -19.52 -17.77
N GLU A 203 11.28 -20.66 -17.13
CA GLU A 203 11.85 -21.97 -17.51
C GLU A 203 11.32 -22.48 -18.85
N THR A 204 10.06 -22.20 -19.19
CA THR A 204 9.48 -22.60 -20.49
C THR A 204 10.04 -21.78 -21.66
N HIS A 205 10.57 -20.59 -21.40
CA HIS A 205 11.11 -19.67 -22.40
C HIS A 205 12.65 -19.63 -22.46
N ALA A 206 13.34 -20.37 -21.60
CA ALA A 206 14.79 -20.55 -21.59
C ALA A 206 15.25 -21.69 -22.52
#